data_AF-A0A926HDR9-F1
#
_entry.id   AF-A0A926HDR9-F1
#
_cell.length_a   1.000
_cell.length_b   1.000
_cell.length_c   1.000
_cell.angle_alpha   90.00
_cell.angle_beta   90.00
_cell.angle_gamma   90.00
#
_symmetry.space_group_name_H-M   'P 1'
#
loop_
_entity.id
_entity.type
_entity.pdbx_description
1 polymer ?
#
loop_
_entity_poly.entity_id
_entity_poly.type
_entity_poly.pdbx_seq_one_letter_code
_entity_poly.pdbx_strand_id
1 'polypeptide(L)'
;MLVRRRRLLIGTGVVGLVVLVIGGIYLWQNLVFNGEVRPIPGTPYHLVIQSGVPETDLALVTEGLMLADRYFTAQLGVKVAKPVEVRMARTTPCIPFTSMISSSTAIADEAEICVNTMSYAWTKIIPQNRRVGLSIIAHENFHNLQGQLGCLPGPNDHEYAWWVEGSATYVGWHTLIEAGMITEAEVVEVMREWGGFDNNLQPLSSYDERIPGDPEYALAYRAIADLIERAGTPASLNQFCDQVGQGKNWRVAFEDVYKIAVDDFYSTFEQQRGA
;
A
#
# COMPACT_ATOMS: atom_id res chain seq x y z
N MET A 1 5.83 -25.94 50.95
CA MET A 1 4.75 -24.95 50.72
C MET A 1 5.32 -23.61 50.19
N LEU A 2 6.15 -23.63 49.11
CA LEU A 2 6.90 -22.45 48.65
C LEU A 2 7.05 -22.31 47.11
N VAL A 3 6.41 -23.16 46.31
CA VAL A 3 6.57 -23.16 44.84
C VAL A 3 5.40 -22.47 44.11
N ARG A 4 4.30 -22.15 44.80
CA ARG A 4 3.07 -21.61 44.18
C ARG A 4 3.02 -20.08 44.02
N ARG A 5 3.99 -19.32 44.55
CA ARG A 5 3.98 -17.83 44.51
C ARG A 5 4.74 -17.20 43.34
N ARG A 6 5.56 -17.94 42.57
CA ARG A 6 6.35 -17.36 41.46
C ARG A 6 5.61 -17.23 40.13
N ARG A 7 4.51 -17.96 39.91
CA ARG A 7 3.78 -17.92 38.63
C ARG A 7 2.82 -16.72 38.49
N LEU A 8 2.45 -16.05 39.59
CA LEU A 8 1.55 -14.89 39.53
C LEU A 8 2.24 -13.58 39.15
N LEU A 9 3.54 -13.44 39.45
CA LEU A 9 4.30 -12.19 39.21
C LEU A 9 4.76 -12.02 37.76
N ILE A 10 4.92 -13.13 37.01
CA ILE A 10 5.36 -13.10 35.60
C ILE A 10 4.18 -12.72 34.69
N GLY A 11 2.95 -13.13 35.02
CA GLY A 11 1.75 -12.79 34.25
C GLY A 11 1.37 -11.31 34.33
N THR A 12 1.57 -10.65 35.48
CA THR A 12 1.26 -9.22 35.66
C THR A 12 2.31 -8.30 35.03
N GLY A 13 3.58 -8.72 34.96
CA GLY A 13 4.65 -7.92 34.35
C GLY A 13 4.52 -7.82 32.83
N VAL A 14 4.13 -8.90 32.16
CA VAL A 14 3.94 -8.92 30.70
C VAL A 14 2.69 -8.13 30.29
N VAL A 15 1.58 -8.24 31.02
CA VAL A 15 0.36 -7.45 30.76
C VAL A 15 0.59 -5.96 31.01
N GLY A 16 1.32 -5.60 32.07
CA GLY A 16 1.68 -4.20 32.35
C GLY A 16 2.57 -3.56 31.27
N LEU A 17 3.53 -4.32 30.71
CA LEU A 17 4.40 -3.86 29.64
C LEU A 17 3.64 -3.65 28.32
N VAL A 18 2.74 -4.58 27.95
CA VAL A 18 1.92 -4.49 26.73
C VAL A 18 0.95 -3.30 26.81
N VAL A 19 0.32 -3.06 27.97
CA VAL A 19 -0.56 -1.89 28.17
C VAL A 19 0.23 -0.58 28.12
N LEU A 20 1.46 -0.53 28.63
CA LEU A 20 2.33 0.66 28.55
C LEU A 20 2.81 0.95 27.12
N VAL A 21 3.13 -0.09 26.32
CA VAL A 21 3.56 0.08 24.93
C VAL A 21 2.38 0.50 24.04
N ILE A 22 1.24 -0.18 24.12
CA ILE A 22 0.03 0.17 23.33
C ILE A 22 -0.53 1.52 23.78
N GLY A 23 -0.61 1.76 25.09
CA GLY A 23 -1.03 3.05 25.64
C GLY A 23 -0.06 4.18 25.26
N GLY A 24 1.25 3.89 25.21
CA GLY A 24 2.27 4.82 24.74
C GLY A 24 2.15 5.17 23.27
N ILE A 25 1.87 4.19 22.39
CA ILE A 25 1.63 4.43 20.95
C ILE A 25 0.34 5.23 20.75
N TYR A 26 -0.75 4.87 21.43
CA TYR A 26 -2.02 5.60 21.35
C TYR A 26 -1.90 7.03 21.86
N LEU A 27 -1.23 7.24 23.00
CA LEU A 27 -0.92 8.57 23.52
C LEU A 27 0.00 9.33 22.56
N TRP A 28 0.95 8.68 21.91
CA TRP A 28 1.84 9.34 20.95
C TRP A 28 1.08 9.79 19.69
N GLN A 29 0.26 8.93 19.10
CA GLN A 29 -0.54 9.27 17.93
C GLN A 29 -1.48 10.45 18.22
N ASN A 30 -2.12 10.45 19.39
CA ASN A 30 -3.10 11.50 19.75
C ASN A 30 -2.50 12.77 20.38
N LEU A 31 -1.30 12.71 20.98
CA LEU A 31 -0.69 13.87 21.64
C LEU A 31 0.47 14.49 20.85
N VAL A 32 1.11 13.72 19.96
CA VAL A 32 2.35 14.15 19.27
C VAL A 32 2.10 14.46 17.79
N PHE A 33 1.18 13.75 17.12
CA PHE A 33 0.77 14.09 15.76
C PHE A 33 -0.28 15.22 15.75
N ASN A 34 0.10 16.42 16.22
CA ASN A 34 -0.78 17.58 16.18
C ASN A 34 -0.85 18.17 14.77
N GLY A 35 -2.06 18.32 14.22
CA GLY A 35 -2.27 18.92 12.90
C GLY A 35 -3.65 19.56 12.74
N GLU A 36 -3.78 20.44 11.73
CA GLU A 36 -5.06 20.98 11.28
C GLU A 36 -5.85 19.87 10.59
N VAL A 37 -7.11 19.66 10.99
CA VAL A 37 -8.00 18.71 10.34
C VAL A 37 -8.78 19.41 9.24
N ARG A 38 -8.69 18.90 8.01
CA ARG A 38 -9.37 19.48 6.84
C ARG A 38 -10.10 18.39 6.04
N PRO A 39 -11.44 18.37 6.01
CA PRO A 39 -12.17 17.40 5.19
C PRO A 39 -11.97 17.69 3.70
N ILE A 40 -11.97 16.64 2.86
CA ILE A 40 -12.05 16.79 1.40
C ILE A 40 -13.54 16.67 1.00
N PRO A 41 -14.19 17.73 0.51
CA PRO A 41 -15.62 17.71 0.26
C PRO A 41 -16.04 16.62 -0.74
N GLY A 42 -17.05 15.83 -0.36
CA GLY A 42 -17.63 14.81 -1.23
C GLY A 42 -16.87 13.48 -1.28
N THR A 43 -15.86 13.28 -0.44
CA THR A 43 -15.04 12.06 -0.38
C THR A 43 -15.03 11.50 1.06
N PRO A 44 -14.57 10.24 1.29
CA PRO A 44 -14.38 9.71 2.64
C PRO A 44 -13.13 10.24 3.36
N TYR A 45 -12.34 11.12 2.72
CA TYR A 45 -11.03 11.53 3.21
C TYR A 45 -11.09 12.80 4.07
N HIS A 46 -10.26 12.83 5.10
CA HIS A 46 -9.90 14.06 5.79
C HIS A 46 -8.39 14.13 5.99
N LEU A 47 -7.81 15.31 5.76
CA LEU A 47 -6.39 15.55 5.95
C LEU A 47 -6.13 15.90 7.42
N VAL A 48 -5.03 15.40 7.98
CA VAL A 48 -4.45 15.85 9.26
C VAL A 48 -3.09 16.46 8.98
N ILE A 49 -2.99 17.78 9.07
CA ILE A 49 -1.91 18.56 8.45
C ILE A 49 -0.97 19.13 9.51
N GLN A 50 0.27 18.66 9.54
CA GLN A 50 1.28 19.26 10.42
C GLN A 50 1.70 20.65 9.94
N SER A 51 2.15 21.48 10.90
CA SER A 51 2.61 22.84 10.61
C SER A 51 3.74 22.86 9.57
N GLY A 52 3.63 23.76 8.58
CA GLY A 52 4.64 23.98 7.55
C GLY A 52 4.52 23.05 6.33
N VAL A 53 3.54 22.15 6.26
CA VAL A 53 3.22 21.43 5.02
C VAL A 53 2.72 22.45 3.97
N PRO A 54 3.36 22.53 2.79
CA PRO A 54 2.94 23.46 1.73
C PRO A 54 1.55 23.10 1.16
N GLU A 55 0.76 24.12 0.81
CA GLU A 55 -0.53 23.92 0.12
C GLU A 55 -0.38 23.19 -1.23
N THR A 56 0.79 23.27 -1.88
CA THR A 56 1.08 22.50 -3.11
C THR A 56 1.09 20.99 -2.87
N ASP A 57 1.53 20.56 -1.68
CA ASP A 57 1.59 19.16 -1.29
C ASP A 57 0.18 18.66 -0.96
N LEU A 58 -0.60 19.49 -0.25
CA LEU A 58 -2.02 19.21 0.03
C LEU A 58 -2.83 19.07 -1.25
N ALA A 59 -2.59 19.96 -2.23
CA ALA A 59 -3.24 19.90 -3.53
C ALA A 59 -2.85 18.64 -4.32
N LEU A 60 -1.59 18.22 -4.27
CA LEU A 60 -1.11 16.97 -4.89
C LEU A 60 -1.78 15.75 -4.29
N VAL A 61 -1.82 15.65 -2.96
CA VAL A 61 -2.46 14.53 -2.26
C VAL A 61 -3.96 14.50 -2.55
N THR A 62 -4.63 15.65 -2.46
CA THR A 62 -6.07 15.75 -2.77
C THR A 62 -6.36 15.32 -4.22
N GLU A 63 -5.56 15.77 -5.19
CA GLU A 63 -5.70 15.36 -6.59
C GLU A 63 -5.47 13.85 -6.77
N GLY A 64 -4.42 13.29 -6.17
CA GLY A 64 -4.12 11.86 -6.23
C GLY A 64 -5.26 11.00 -5.69
N LEU A 65 -5.83 11.36 -4.55
CA LEU A 65 -6.99 10.68 -3.95
C LEU A 65 -8.22 10.73 -4.87
N MET A 66 -8.51 11.90 -5.44
CA MET A 66 -9.64 12.05 -6.36
C MET A 66 -9.46 11.27 -7.67
N LEU A 67 -8.22 11.20 -8.19
CA LEU A 67 -7.89 10.39 -9.36
C LEU A 67 -8.07 8.90 -9.05
N ALA A 68 -7.55 8.45 -7.91
CA ALA A 68 -7.68 7.07 -7.45
C ALA A 68 -9.15 6.67 -7.26
N ASP A 69 -9.97 7.49 -6.60
CA ASP A 69 -11.42 7.22 -6.43
C ASP A 69 -12.15 7.04 -7.77
N ARG A 70 -11.81 7.87 -8.76
CA ARG A 70 -12.37 7.74 -10.11
C ARG A 70 -11.94 6.43 -10.76
N TYR A 71 -10.65 6.09 -10.67
CA TYR A 71 -10.14 4.83 -11.21
C TYR A 71 -10.78 3.61 -10.52
N PHE A 72 -10.89 3.61 -9.19
CA PHE A 72 -11.52 2.51 -8.44
C PHE A 72 -12.97 2.31 -8.90
N THR A 73 -13.72 3.41 -9.04
CA THR A 73 -15.12 3.34 -9.46
C THR A 73 -15.25 2.85 -10.90
N ALA A 74 -14.44 3.39 -11.82
CA ALA A 74 -14.56 3.11 -13.25
C ALA A 74 -14.00 1.73 -13.65
N GLN A 75 -12.84 1.36 -13.10
CA GLN A 75 -12.07 0.21 -13.55
C GLN A 75 -12.19 -0.99 -12.60
N LEU A 76 -12.35 -0.75 -11.29
CA LEU A 76 -12.46 -1.80 -10.28
C LEU A 76 -13.91 -2.09 -9.84
N GLY A 77 -14.84 -1.18 -10.17
CA GLY A 77 -16.25 -1.28 -9.79
C GLY A 77 -16.50 -1.13 -8.29
N VAL A 78 -15.59 -0.50 -7.56
CA VAL A 78 -15.64 -0.35 -6.09
C VAL A 78 -15.16 1.03 -5.66
N LYS A 79 -15.48 1.44 -4.44
CA LYS A 79 -15.03 2.69 -3.83
C LYS A 79 -14.55 2.47 -2.40
N VAL A 80 -13.68 3.35 -1.93
CA VAL A 80 -13.39 3.47 -0.49
C VAL A 80 -14.68 3.93 0.21
N ALA A 81 -15.17 3.14 1.16
CA ALA A 81 -16.49 3.32 1.75
C ALA A 81 -16.43 3.88 3.17
N LYS A 82 -15.40 3.49 3.93
CA LYS A 82 -15.18 3.96 5.30
C LYS A 82 -14.32 5.23 5.29
N PRO A 83 -14.47 6.11 6.30
CA PRO A 83 -13.61 7.28 6.45
C PRO A 83 -12.13 6.90 6.48
N VAL A 84 -11.30 7.75 5.87
CA VAL A 84 -9.84 7.61 5.85
C VAL A 84 -9.20 8.88 6.38
N GLU A 85 -8.28 8.74 7.32
CA GLU A 85 -7.42 9.80 7.84
C GLU A 85 -6.15 9.89 6.98
N VAL A 86 -5.89 11.05 6.38
CA VAL A 86 -4.71 11.28 5.54
C VAL A 86 -3.76 12.21 6.27
N ARG A 87 -2.76 11.63 6.93
CA ARG A 87 -1.76 12.35 7.72
C ARG A 87 -0.68 12.94 6.82
N MET A 88 -0.53 14.26 6.86
CA MET A 88 0.56 14.99 6.20
C MET A 88 1.68 15.24 7.21
N ALA A 89 2.62 14.29 7.29
CA ALA A 89 3.72 14.30 8.24
C ALA A 89 4.89 15.16 7.74
N ARG A 90 5.41 16.04 8.61
CA ARG A 90 6.54 16.93 8.32
C ARG A 90 7.53 17.07 9.47
N THR A 91 7.06 17.14 10.70
CA THR A 91 7.89 17.31 11.91
C THR A 91 7.90 16.08 12.78
N THR A 92 6.78 15.35 12.84
CA THR A 92 6.67 14.05 13.53
C THR A 92 6.35 12.97 12.51
N PRO A 93 7.07 11.83 12.54
CA PRO A 93 6.91 10.79 11.53
C PRO A 93 5.55 10.11 11.65
N CYS A 94 5.20 9.34 10.63
CA CYS A 94 4.02 8.48 10.62
C CYS A 94 4.12 7.35 11.64
N ILE A 95 5.32 6.75 11.72
CA ILE A 95 5.59 5.59 12.57
C ILE A 95 6.47 6.06 13.73
N PRO A 96 6.07 5.81 14.99
CA PRO A 96 6.89 6.15 16.15
C PRO A 96 8.32 5.62 16.00
N PHE A 97 9.29 6.42 16.44
CA PHE A 97 10.72 6.06 16.46
C PHE A 97 11.35 5.77 15.08
N THR A 98 10.69 6.16 13.98
CA THR A 98 11.30 6.15 12.64
C THR A 98 11.86 7.53 12.27
N SER A 99 12.82 7.58 11.35
CA SER A 99 13.37 8.84 10.85
C SER A 99 12.37 9.53 9.91
N MET A 100 12.27 10.85 9.97
CA MET A 100 11.57 11.66 8.95
C MET A 100 12.22 11.56 7.56
N ILE A 101 13.47 11.09 7.49
CA ILE A 101 14.20 10.84 6.23
C ILE A 101 14.13 9.34 5.89
N SER A 102 13.12 8.62 6.41
CA SER A 102 12.81 7.23 6.07
C SER A 102 12.74 7.02 4.55
N SER A 103 13.03 5.79 4.11
CA SER A 103 12.85 5.35 2.73
C SER A 103 11.38 5.36 2.31
N SER A 104 10.45 5.04 3.22
CA SER A 104 9.02 5.02 2.90
C SER A 104 8.49 6.45 2.77
N THR A 105 8.01 6.78 1.59
CA THR A 105 7.45 8.11 1.27
C THR A 105 6.02 8.25 1.76
N ALA A 106 5.27 7.17 1.71
CA ALA A 106 3.98 7.05 2.35
C ALA A 106 3.77 5.60 2.84
N ILE A 107 2.73 5.40 3.64
CA ILE A 107 2.26 4.09 4.11
C ILE A 107 0.76 4.19 4.37
N ALA A 108 0.03 3.11 4.17
CA ALA A 108 -1.40 3.03 4.45
C ALA A 108 -1.81 1.72 5.13
N ASP A 109 -2.92 1.77 5.86
CA ASP A 109 -3.63 0.61 6.42
C ASP A 109 -5.10 0.59 5.95
N GLU A 110 -6.10 0.10 6.71
CA GLU A 110 -7.51 0.15 6.27
C GLU A 110 -8.20 1.52 6.43
N ALA A 111 -7.66 2.41 7.27
CA ALA A 111 -8.31 3.65 7.69
C ALA A 111 -7.38 4.87 7.68
N GLU A 112 -6.09 4.68 7.39
CA GLU A 112 -5.08 5.73 7.43
C GLU A 112 -4.20 5.69 6.17
N ILE A 113 -3.85 6.87 5.66
CA ILE A 113 -2.68 7.08 4.80
C ILE A 113 -1.79 8.06 5.53
N CYS A 114 -0.51 7.76 5.66
CA CYS A 114 0.44 8.70 6.18
C CYS A 114 1.53 9.04 5.17
N VAL A 115 1.59 10.31 4.80
CA VAL A 115 2.50 10.87 3.79
C VAL A 115 3.63 11.60 4.49
N ASN A 116 4.85 11.15 4.28
CA ASN A 116 6.04 11.79 4.80
C ASN A 116 6.56 12.85 3.82
N THR A 117 6.18 14.11 4.06
CA THR A 117 6.55 15.26 3.21
C THR A 117 8.03 15.65 3.28
N MET A 118 8.80 14.99 4.16
CA MET A 118 10.24 15.17 4.29
C MET A 118 11.06 14.00 3.73
N SER A 119 10.40 12.99 3.14
CA SER A 119 11.12 11.88 2.50
C SER A 119 12.00 12.36 1.34
N TYR A 120 13.00 11.56 0.97
CA TYR A 120 13.84 11.87 -0.18
C TYR A 120 13.01 12.01 -1.46
N ALA A 121 12.10 11.06 -1.73
CA ALA A 121 11.28 11.14 -2.92
C ALA A 121 10.39 12.39 -2.92
N TRP A 122 9.80 12.74 -1.76
CA TRP A 122 8.93 13.90 -1.66
C TRP A 122 9.66 15.22 -1.86
N THR A 123 10.87 15.34 -1.31
CA THR A 123 11.64 16.59 -1.38
C THR A 123 12.52 16.72 -2.61
N LYS A 124 12.84 15.62 -3.30
CA LYS A 124 13.78 15.60 -4.43
C LYS A 124 13.18 15.11 -5.74
N ILE A 125 12.33 14.09 -5.73
CA ILE A 125 11.81 13.45 -6.95
C ILE A 125 10.48 14.10 -7.37
N ILE A 126 9.50 14.16 -6.47
CA ILE A 126 8.15 14.68 -6.76
C ILE A 126 8.16 16.11 -7.32
N PRO A 127 9.02 17.05 -6.86
CA PRO A 127 9.07 18.39 -7.43
C PRO A 127 9.55 18.41 -8.89
N GLN A 128 10.30 17.40 -9.33
CA GLN A 128 10.79 17.26 -10.70
C GLN A 128 9.80 16.48 -11.57
N ASN A 129 9.04 15.56 -10.97
CA ASN A 129 8.04 14.75 -11.66
C ASN A 129 6.82 14.53 -10.77
N ARG A 130 5.83 15.43 -10.89
CA ARG A 130 4.56 15.37 -10.15
C ARG A 130 3.85 14.02 -10.33
N ARG A 131 3.99 13.37 -11.49
CA ARG A 131 3.33 12.08 -11.79
C ARG A 131 3.72 11.01 -10.77
N VAL A 132 4.98 10.98 -10.32
CA VAL A 132 5.43 10.05 -9.27
C VAL A 132 4.68 10.27 -7.95
N GLY A 133 4.43 11.53 -7.58
CA GLY A 133 3.67 11.82 -6.37
C GLY A 133 2.21 11.38 -6.47
N LEU A 134 1.58 11.62 -7.62
CA LEU A 134 0.20 11.19 -7.84
C LEU A 134 0.06 9.66 -7.86
N SER A 135 1.03 8.94 -8.46
CA SER A 135 1.01 7.48 -8.47
C SER A 135 1.25 6.89 -7.09
N ILE A 136 2.14 7.47 -6.26
CA ILE A 136 2.32 7.08 -4.85
C ILE A 136 1.01 7.25 -4.09
N ILE A 137 0.32 8.38 -4.21
CA ILE A 137 -0.94 8.58 -3.46
C ILE A 137 -2.04 7.61 -3.91
N ALA A 138 -2.11 7.32 -5.21
CA ALA A 138 -3.05 6.31 -5.72
C ALA A 138 -2.69 4.89 -5.27
N HIS A 139 -1.39 4.55 -5.18
CA HIS A 139 -0.87 3.30 -4.63
C HIS A 139 -1.30 3.12 -3.16
N GLU A 140 -1.04 4.11 -2.31
CA GLU A 140 -1.42 4.03 -0.89
C GLU A 140 -2.94 3.98 -0.68
N ASN A 141 -3.70 4.71 -1.50
CA ASN A 141 -5.16 4.65 -1.41
C ASN A 141 -5.70 3.27 -1.84
N PHE A 142 -4.96 2.55 -2.69
CA PHE A 142 -5.33 1.17 -3.01
C PHE A 142 -5.07 0.24 -1.82
N HIS A 143 -4.05 0.46 -1.00
CA HIS A 143 -3.90 -0.26 0.27
C HIS A 143 -5.07 0.02 1.24
N ASN A 144 -5.57 1.25 1.32
CA ASN A 144 -6.82 1.51 2.06
C ASN A 144 -7.98 0.66 1.54
N LEU A 145 -8.16 0.61 0.22
CA LEU A 145 -9.19 -0.21 -0.39
C LEU A 145 -8.98 -1.70 -0.05
N GLN A 146 -7.76 -2.22 -0.18
CA GLN A 146 -7.42 -3.60 0.16
C GLN A 146 -7.73 -3.90 1.64
N GLY A 147 -7.39 -2.99 2.55
CA GLY A 147 -7.70 -3.11 3.97
C GLY A 147 -9.19 -3.11 4.25
N GLN A 148 -9.94 -2.20 3.62
CA GLN A 148 -11.41 -2.13 3.79
C GLN A 148 -12.13 -3.35 3.20
N LEU A 149 -11.58 -3.95 2.14
CA LEU A 149 -12.09 -5.20 1.55
C LEU A 149 -11.59 -6.45 2.29
N GLY A 150 -10.64 -6.33 3.22
CA GLY A 150 -10.14 -7.44 4.03
C GLY A 150 -9.11 -8.33 3.33
N CYS A 151 -8.45 -7.85 2.27
CA CYS A 151 -7.42 -8.58 1.53
C CYS A 151 -6.00 -8.06 1.77
N LEU A 152 -5.84 -6.93 2.49
CA LEU A 152 -4.54 -6.48 2.97
C LEU A 152 -4.13 -7.37 4.15
N PRO A 153 -3.04 -8.17 4.03
CA PRO A 153 -2.57 -9.01 5.13
C PRO A 153 -2.27 -8.17 6.37
N GLY A 154 -2.57 -8.73 7.55
CA GLY A 154 -2.15 -8.12 8.80
C GLY A 154 -0.63 -8.13 8.95
N PRO A 155 -0.06 -7.37 9.91
CA PRO A 155 1.39 -7.29 10.11
C PRO A 155 2.07 -8.62 10.51
N ASN A 156 1.29 -9.64 10.87
CA ASN A 156 1.78 -10.99 11.19
C ASN A 156 1.46 -12.02 10.09
N ASP A 157 0.75 -11.60 9.04
CA ASP A 157 0.35 -12.45 7.92
C ASP A 157 1.27 -12.11 6.74
N HIS A 158 2.15 -13.05 6.37
CA HIS A 158 3.19 -12.83 5.35
C HIS A 158 2.82 -13.53 4.04
N GLU A 159 1.58 -13.43 3.60
CA GLU A 159 1.13 -14.14 2.40
C GLU A 159 0.94 -13.16 1.24
N TYR A 160 1.33 -13.59 0.03
CA TYR A 160 1.13 -12.91 -1.26
C TYR A 160 1.53 -11.42 -1.31
N ALA A 161 2.61 -11.01 -0.63
CA ALA A 161 3.10 -9.63 -0.59
C ALA A 161 3.39 -9.04 -1.98
N TRP A 162 3.94 -9.83 -2.91
CA TRP A 162 4.09 -9.38 -4.30
C TRP A 162 2.76 -9.00 -4.93
N TRP A 163 1.67 -9.70 -4.62
CA TRP A 163 0.36 -9.38 -5.17
C TRP A 163 -0.14 -8.07 -4.57
N VAL A 164 0.00 -7.88 -3.26
CA VAL A 164 -0.41 -6.67 -2.54
C VAL A 164 0.29 -5.44 -3.10
N GLU A 165 1.62 -5.45 -3.14
CA GLU A 165 2.43 -4.31 -3.57
C GLU A 165 2.43 -4.13 -5.07
N GLY A 166 2.44 -5.22 -5.84
CA GLY A 166 2.34 -5.19 -7.28
C GLY A 166 1.02 -4.61 -7.75
N SER A 167 -0.09 -4.94 -7.07
CA SER A 167 -1.42 -4.44 -7.46
C SER A 167 -1.61 -2.99 -7.06
N ALA A 168 -1.08 -2.57 -5.91
CA ALA A 168 -1.01 -1.15 -5.55
C ALA A 168 -0.16 -0.35 -6.55
N THR A 169 0.98 -0.89 -6.98
CA THR A 169 1.85 -0.25 -7.98
C THR A 169 1.14 -0.16 -9.34
N TYR A 170 0.47 -1.24 -9.74
CA TYR A 170 -0.34 -1.29 -10.96
C TYR A 170 -1.40 -0.20 -10.96
N VAL A 171 -2.22 -0.19 -9.90
CA VAL A 171 -3.31 0.77 -9.74
C VAL A 171 -2.78 2.21 -9.66
N GLY A 172 -1.66 2.44 -8.99
CA GLY A 172 -1.01 3.74 -8.90
C GLY A 172 -0.68 4.34 -10.27
N TRP A 173 -0.06 3.55 -11.15
CA TRP A 173 0.29 4.00 -12.50
C TRP A 173 -0.91 4.01 -13.46
N HIS A 174 -1.78 3.00 -13.41
CA HIS A 174 -2.96 2.94 -14.29
C HIS A 174 -4.00 4.01 -13.95
N THR A 175 -4.03 4.51 -12.71
CA THR A 175 -4.79 5.72 -12.36
C THR A 175 -4.37 6.92 -13.22
N LEU A 176 -3.07 7.05 -13.52
CA LEU A 176 -2.55 8.14 -14.35
C LEU A 176 -2.74 7.89 -15.85
N ILE A 177 -2.72 6.62 -16.28
CA ILE A 177 -3.06 6.23 -17.65
C ILE A 177 -4.51 6.59 -17.96
N GLU A 178 -5.44 6.20 -17.07
CA GLU A 178 -6.86 6.52 -17.19
C GLU A 178 -7.11 8.04 -17.22
N ALA A 179 -6.30 8.80 -16.49
CA ALA A 179 -6.38 10.26 -16.48
C ALA A 179 -5.71 10.93 -17.70
N GLY A 180 -5.13 10.17 -18.63
CA GLY A 180 -4.44 10.68 -19.81
C GLY A 180 -3.12 11.41 -19.51
N MET A 181 -2.51 11.14 -18.35
CA MET A 181 -1.29 11.83 -17.89
C MET A 181 0.01 11.10 -18.25
N ILE A 182 -0.08 9.81 -18.55
CA ILE A 182 1.03 8.94 -18.93
C ILE A 182 0.48 7.83 -19.84
N THR A 183 1.33 7.29 -20.71
CA THR A 183 1.01 6.15 -21.57
C THR A 183 1.51 4.83 -20.97
N GLU A 184 0.92 3.72 -21.40
CA GLU A 184 1.42 2.36 -21.06
C GLU A 184 2.91 2.19 -21.36
N ALA A 185 3.34 2.68 -22.54
CA ALA A 185 4.74 2.60 -22.95
C ALA A 185 5.68 3.37 -22.00
N GLU A 186 5.28 4.56 -21.54
CA GLU A 186 6.05 5.29 -20.54
C GLU A 186 6.11 4.56 -19.20
N VAL A 187 5.01 3.92 -18.76
CA VAL A 187 5.02 3.13 -17.51
C VAL A 187 5.95 1.92 -17.63
N VAL A 188 5.96 1.24 -18.78
CA VAL A 188 6.92 0.15 -19.04
C VAL A 188 8.37 0.62 -18.91
N GLU A 189 8.69 1.82 -19.40
CA GLU A 189 10.03 2.38 -19.26
C GLU A 189 10.35 2.75 -17.80
N VAL A 190 9.38 3.25 -17.01
CA VAL A 190 9.55 3.42 -15.56
C VAL A 190 9.85 2.08 -14.87
N MET A 191 9.11 1.02 -15.20
CA MET A 191 9.36 -0.31 -14.64
C MET A 191 10.75 -0.85 -15.04
N ARG A 192 11.24 -0.49 -16.22
CA ARG A 192 12.59 -0.80 -16.68
C ARG A 192 13.64 -0.05 -15.88
N GLU A 193 13.47 1.25 -15.68
CA GLU A 193 14.36 2.08 -14.86
C GLU A 193 14.43 1.62 -13.41
N TRP A 194 13.30 1.13 -12.87
CA TRP A 194 13.24 0.55 -11.52
C TRP A 194 13.88 -0.83 -11.43
N GLY A 195 14.27 -1.45 -12.54
CA GLY A 195 14.97 -2.74 -12.55
C GLY A 195 14.04 -3.95 -12.66
N GLY A 196 12.75 -3.78 -12.96
CA GLY A 196 11.79 -4.88 -13.07
C GLY A 196 12.07 -5.88 -14.20
N PHE A 197 13.07 -5.62 -15.04
CA PHE A 197 13.54 -6.49 -16.13
C PHE A 197 14.96 -7.04 -15.86
N ASP A 198 15.50 -6.88 -14.66
CA ASP A 198 16.79 -7.47 -14.30
C ASP A 198 16.68 -9.00 -14.20
N ASN A 199 17.57 -9.70 -14.91
CA ASN A 199 17.65 -11.16 -14.91
C ASN A 199 18.18 -11.76 -13.60
N ASN A 200 18.72 -10.93 -12.70
CA ASN A 200 19.20 -11.36 -11.39
C ASN A 200 18.10 -11.41 -10.31
N LEU A 201 16.88 -10.94 -10.62
CA LEU A 201 15.75 -11.02 -9.70
C LEU A 201 15.39 -12.48 -9.40
N GLN A 202 15.18 -12.76 -8.11
CA GLN A 202 14.67 -14.06 -7.66
C GLN A 202 13.29 -14.34 -8.27
N PRO A 203 12.87 -15.61 -8.34
CA PRO A 203 11.53 -15.96 -8.81
C PRO A 203 10.43 -15.23 -8.04
N LEU A 204 9.31 -14.92 -8.70
CA LEU A 204 8.20 -14.16 -8.09
C LEU A 204 7.74 -14.75 -6.75
N SER A 205 7.68 -16.08 -6.66
CA SER A 205 7.28 -16.81 -5.44
C SER A 205 8.20 -16.56 -4.23
N SER A 206 9.43 -16.10 -4.44
CA SER A 206 10.33 -15.72 -3.34
C SER A 206 9.90 -14.45 -2.61
N TYR A 207 8.93 -13.71 -3.16
CA TYR A 207 8.40 -12.48 -2.61
C TYR A 207 6.98 -12.63 -2.06
N ASP A 208 6.54 -13.86 -1.76
CA ASP A 208 5.26 -14.11 -1.07
C ASP A 208 5.22 -13.42 0.31
N GLU A 209 6.35 -13.31 1.00
CA GLU A 209 6.41 -12.76 2.35
C GLU A 209 6.78 -11.27 2.41
N ARG A 210 7.54 -10.78 1.42
CA ARG A 210 8.05 -9.40 1.42
C ARG A 210 8.57 -8.96 0.05
N ILE A 211 8.34 -7.69 -0.28
CA ILE A 211 8.98 -6.98 -1.38
C ILE A 211 10.08 -6.04 -0.83
N PRO A 212 11.36 -6.26 -1.15
CA PRO A 212 12.47 -5.55 -0.51
C PRO A 212 12.82 -4.18 -1.11
N GLY A 213 12.44 -3.90 -2.37
CA GLY A 213 12.80 -2.64 -3.03
C GLY A 213 12.25 -2.49 -4.45
N ASP A 214 12.59 -1.36 -5.08
CA ASP A 214 12.02 -0.90 -6.35
C ASP A 214 12.05 -1.95 -7.49
N PRO A 215 13.14 -2.74 -7.69
CA PRO A 215 13.16 -3.78 -8.73
C PRO A 215 12.10 -4.86 -8.53
N GLU A 216 11.88 -5.27 -7.29
CA GLU A 216 10.87 -6.26 -6.94
C GLU A 216 9.45 -5.71 -7.01
N TYR A 217 9.24 -4.43 -6.66
CA TYR A 217 7.97 -3.72 -6.94
C TYR A 217 7.66 -3.70 -8.44
N ALA A 218 8.66 -3.38 -9.26
CA ALA A 218 8.50 -3.35 -10.72
C ALA A 218 8.27 -4.75 -11.32
N LEU A 219 8.88 -5.80 -10.77
CA LEU A 219 8.58 -7.19 -11.14
C LEU A 219 7.15 -7.57 -10.75
N ALA A 220 6.72 -7.23 -9.53
CA ALA A 220 5.38 -7.49 -9.03
C ALA A 220 4.31 -6.76 -9.84
N TYR A 221 4.56 -5.50 -10.25
CA TYR A 221 3.73 -4.77 -11.21
C TYR A 221 3.53 -5.58 -12.50
N ARG A 222 4.63 -6.09 -13.09
CA ARG A 222 4.57 -6.86 -14.34
C ARG A 222 3.75 -8.14 -14.18
N ALA A 223 3.89 -8.83 -13.05
CA ALA A 223 3.09 -10.01 -12.75
C ALA A 223 1.60 -9.69 -12.66
N ILE A 224 1.24 -8.57 -12.01
CA ILE A 224 -0.15 -8.13 -11.92
C ILE A 224 -0.69 -7.70 -13.28
N ALA A 225 0.11 -7.02 -14.12
CA ALA A 225 -0.29 -6.68 -15.47
C ALA A 225 -0.61 -7.93 -16.30
N ASP A 226 0.22 -8.98 -16.25
CA ASP A 226 -0.05 -10.27 -16.92
C ASP A 226 -1.31 -10.96 -16.37
N LEU A 227 -1.53 -10.91 -15.05
CA LEU A 227 -2.77 -11.45 -14.45
C LEU A 227 -4.03 -10.72 -14.91
N ILE A 228 -3.99 -9.39 -14.95
CA ILE A 228 -5.13 -8.58 -15.37
C ILE A 228 -5.41 -8.80 -16.86
N GLU A 229 -4.37 -8.91 -17.69
CA GLU A 229 -4.53 -9.26 -19.11
C GLU A 229 -5.23 -10.62 -19.27
N ARG A 230 -4.81 -11.64 -18.52
CA ARG A 230 -5.44 -12.97 -18.53
C ARG A 230 -6.88 -12.95 -18.03
N ALA A 231 -7.16 -12.20 -16.97
CA ALA A 231 -8.51 -12.04 -16.43
C ALA A 231 -9.41 -11.19 -17.35
N GLY A 232 -8.83 -10.38 -18.23
CA GLY A 232 -9.51 -9.48 -19.15
C GLY A 232 -10.10 -8.23 -18.49
N THR A 233 -9.86 -7.98 -17.20
CA THR A 233 -10.39 -6.81 -16.49
C THR A 233 -9.63 -6.48 -15.20
N PRO A 234 -9.35 -5.18 -14.92
CA PRO A 234 -8.83 -4.74 -13.62
C PRO A 234 -9.77 -5.05 -12.44
N ALA A 235 -11.07 -5.20 -12.68
CA ALA A 235 -12.05 -5.57 -11.65
C ALA A 235 -11.74 -6.92 -10.97
N SER A 236 -10.92 -7.77 -11.59
CA SER A 236 -10.39 -8.99 -10.99
C SER A 236 -9.64 -8.73 -9.67
N LEU A 237 -8.96 -7.58 -9.51
CA LEU A 237 -8.30 -7.21 -8.26
C LEU A 237 -9.30 -7.08 -7.10
N ASN A 238 -10.42 -6.41 -7.35
CA ASN A 238 -11.50 -6.28 -6.37
C ASN A 238 -12.17 -7.62 -6.08
N GLN A 239 -12.40 -8.45 -7.10
CA GLN A 239 -12.96 -9.80 -6.93
C GLN A 239 -12.08 -10.71 -6.07
N PHE A 240 -10.75 -10.64 -6.25
CA PHE A 240 -9.81 -11.34 -5.40
C PHE A 240 -9.94 -10.86 -3.96
N CYS A 241 -9.94 -9.53 -3.77
CA CYS A 241 -10.05 -8.95 -2.45
C CYS A 241 -11.36 -9.31 -1.72
N ASP A 242 -12.49 -9.26 -2.41
CA ASP A 242 -13.79 -9.63 -1.87
C ASP A 242 -13.81 -11.10 -1.40
N GLN A 243 -13.24 -12.02 -2.18
CA GLN A 243 -13.17 -13.42 -1.79
C GLN A 243 -12.27 -13.65 -0.57
N VAL A 244 -11.09 -13.03 -0.53
CA VAL A 244 -10.18 -13.14 0.62
C VAL A 244 -10.80 -12.52 1.87
N GLY A 245 -11.40 -11.33 1.75
CA GLY A 245 -12.09 -10.65 2.85
C GLY A 245 -13.27 -11.41 3.43
N GLN A 246 -13.90 -12.28 2.64
CA GLN A 246 -14.93 -13.22 3.09
C GLN A 246 -14.36 -14.47 3.79
N GLY A 247 -13.04 -14.51 4.03
CA GLY A 247 -12.34 -15.58 4.74
C GLY A 247 -11.93 -16.76 3.86
N LYS A 248 -11.98 -16.61 2.53
CA LYS A 248 -11.49 -17.64 1.62
C LYS A 248 -9.97 -17.68 1.63
N ASN A 249 -9.39 -18.88 1.61
CA ASN A 249 -7.94 -19.02 1.44
C ASN A 249 -7.50 -18.33 0.13
N TRP A 250 -6.46 -17.51 0.21
CA TRP A 250 -6.05 -16.65 -0.91
C TRP A 250 -5.63 -17.45 -2.15
N ARG A 251 -5.03 -18.64 -2.02
CA ARG A 251 -4.65 -19.46 -3.18
C ARG A 251 -5.89 -19.95 -3.93
N VAL A 252 -6.94 -20.31 -3.20
CA VAL A 252 -8.24 -20.71 -3.79
C VAL A 252 -8.95 -19.50 -4.38
N ALA A 253 -8.89 -18.34 -3.72
CA ALA A 253 -9.45 -17.09 -4.27
C ALA A 253 -8.73 -16.68 -5.57
N PHE A 254 -7.40 -16.80 -5.59
CA PHE A 254 -6.56 -16.54 -6.75
C PHE A 254 -6.96 -17.42 -7.93
N GLU A 255 -7.04 -18.74 -7.72
CA GLU A 255 -7.44 -19.67 -8.76
C GLU A 255 -8.86 -19.38 -9.28
N ASP A 256 -9.80 -19.08 -8.40
CA ASP A 256 -11.17 -18.80 -8.79
C ASP A 256 -11.31 -17.49 -9.58
N VAL A 257 -10.51 -16.47 -9.28
CA VAL A 257 -10.58 -15.18 -9.98
C VAL A 257 -9.80 -15.23 -11.29
N TYR A 258 -8.54 -15.67 -11.25
CA TYR A 258 -7.63 -15.63 -12.38
C TYR A 258 -7.67 -16.88 -13.26
N LYS A 259 -8.44 -17.90 -12.86
CA LYS A 259 -8.62 -19.17 -13.59
C LYS A 259 -7.32 -19.93 -13.82
N ILE A 260 -6.36 -19.75 -12.91
CA ILE A 260 -5.06 -20.40 -12.91
C ILE A 260 -4.59 -20.57 -11.46
N ALA A 261 -4.07 -21.75 -11.11
CA ALA A 261 -3.47 -21.96 -9.80
C ALA A 261 -2.23 -21.06 -9.65
N VAL A 262 -1.98 -20.54 -8.45
CA VAL A 262 -0.85 -19.61 -8.23
C VAL A 262 0.51 -20.22 -8.59
N ASP A 263 0.72 -21.51 -8.32
CA ASP A 263 1.99 -22.18 -8.63
C ASP A 263 2.18 -22.36 -10.16
N ASP A 264 1.08 -22.54 -10.91
CA ASP A 264 1.10 -22.56 -12.37
C ASP A 264 1.34 -21.15 -12.93
N PHE A 265 0.75 -20.13 -12.31
CA PHE A 265 1.03 -18.75 -12.65
C PHE A 265 2.52 -18.41 -12.44
N TYR A 266 3.09 -18.75 -11.28
CA TYR A 266 4.53 -18.60 -11.04
C TYR A 266 5.34 -19.28 -12.15
N SER A 267 5.07 -20.54 -12.43
CA SER A 267 5.82 -21.30 -13.44
C SER A 267 5.73 -20.65 -14.84
N THR A 268 4.56 -20.17 -15.24
CA THR A 268 4.35 -19.55 -16.56
C THR A 268 4.94 -18.15 -16.66
N PHE A 269 4.78 -17.31 -15.62
CA PHE A 269 5.37 -15.97 -15.57
C PHE A 269 6.90 -16.01 -15.62
N GLU A 270 7.51 -16.95 -14.89
CA GLU A 270 8.97 -17.15 -14.89
C GLU A 270 9.50 -17.55 -16.28
N GLN A 271 8.77 -18.42 -16.99
CA GLN A 271 9.12 -18.79 -18.38
C GLN A 271 9.02 -17.61 -19.33
N GLN A 272 7.97 -16.78 -19.19
CA GLN A 272 7.76 -15.61 -20.05
C GLN A 272 8.77 -14.51 -19.80
N ARG A 273 9.15 -14.26 -18.54
CA ARG A 273 10.10 -13.19 -18.20
C ARG A 273 11.55 -13.55 -18.49
N GLY A 274 11.87 -14.85 -18.56
CA GLY A 274 13.20 -15.36 -18.91
C GLY A 274 13.44 -15.55 -20.41
N ALA A 275 12.39 -15.40 -21.23
CA ALA A 275 12.45 -15.39 -22.70
C ALA A 275 12.75 -13.97 -23.23
#